data_AF-A0A382IAS3-F1
#
_entry.id   AF-A0A382IAS3-F1
#
_cell.length_a   1.000
_cell.length_b   1.000
_cell.length_c   1.000
_cell.angle_alpha   90.00
_cell.angle_beta   90.00
_cell.angle_gamma   90.00
#
_symmetry.space_group_name_H-M   'P 1'
#
loop_
_entity.id
_entity.type
_entity.pdbx_description
1 polymer ?
#
loop_
_entity_poly.entity_id
_entity_poly.type
_entity_poly.pdbx_seq_one_letter_code
_entity_poly.pdbx_strand_id
1 'polypeptide(L)' 'MADHYDVAVIGSGPAGYVSAIRCSQLGLKTVCIEKITQEKGVALGGTCLNVGCIPSKALLESSLVLLN' A
#
# COMPACT_ATOMS: atom_id res chain seq x y z
N MET A 1 10.24 11.37 23.42
CA MET A 1 8.89 11.99 23.52
C MET A 1 8.00 11.27 22.52
N ALA A 2 6.79 10.86 22.88
CA ALA A 2 5.88 10.24 21.91
C ALA A 2 5.33 11.33 20.98
N ASP A 3 5.36 11.11 19.68
CA ASP A 3 4.66 11.95 18.72
C ASP A 3 3.16 11.74 18.86
N HIS A 4 2.41 12.82 19.10
CA HIS A 4 0.96 12.80 18.99
C HIS A 4 0.54 12.84 17.53
N TYR A 5 -0.43 12.00 17.15
CA TYR A 5 -1.06 11.93 15.83
C TYR A 5 -2.57 12.00 16.01
N ASP A 6 -3.26 12.63 15.06
CA ASP A 6 -4.72 12.71 15.03
C ASP A 6 -5.34 11.42 14.49
N VAL A 7 -4.63 10.75 13.56
CA VAL A 7 -5.07 9.50 12.92
C VAL A 7 -3.93 8.50 12.85
N ALA A 8 -4.20 7.26 13.25
CA ALA A 8 -3.32 6.13 13.04
C ALA A 8 -3.99 5.10 12.11
N VAL A 9 -3.35 4.80 10.99
CA VAL A 9 -3.80 3.79 10.03
C VAL A 9 -2.91 2.55 10.15
N ILE A 10 -3.51 1.39 10.41
CA ILE A 10 -2.80 0.12 10.51
C ILE A 10 -2.99 -0.65 9.20
N GLY A 11 -1.89 -0.86 8.48
CA GLY A 11 -1.84 -1.46 7.16
C GLY A 11 -1.81 -0.41 6.05
N SER A 12 -0.90 -0.60 5.09
CA SER A 12 -0.70 0.29 3.95
C SER A 12 -1.28 -0.28 2.64
N GLY A 13 -2.33 -1.09 2.73
CA GLY A 13 -3.08 -1.58 1.57
C GLY A 13 -3.91 -0.48 0.88
N PRO A 14 -4.66 -0.80 -0.19
CA PRO A 14 -5.42 0.19 -0.97
C PRO A 14 -6.29 1.12 -0.12
N ALA A 15 -7.04 0.57 0.83
CA ALA A 15 -7.83 1.38 1.75
C ALA A 15 -6.96 2.18 2.73
N GLY A 16 -5.90 1.56 3.25
CA GLY A 16 -5.04 2.14 4.27
C GLY A 16 -4.25 3.34 3.76
N TYR A 17 -3.46 3.19 2.70
CA TYR A 17 -2.67 4.32 2.20
C TYR A 17 -3.55 5.44 1.65
N VAL A 18 -4.71 5.13 1.03
CA VAL A 18 -5.65 6.15 0.55
C VAL A 18 -6.26 6.92 1.72
N SER A 19 -6.68 6.22 2.79
CA SER A 19 -7.17 6.87 4.01
C SER A 19 -6.11 7.76 4.63
N ALA A 20 -4.87 7.27 4.76
CA ALA A 20 -3.78 8.04 5.35
C ALA A 20 -3.48 9.32 4.55
N ILE A 21 -3.41 9.21 3.21
CA ILE A 21 -3.24 10.35 2.31
C ILE A 21 -4.40 11.34 2.49
N ARG A 22 -5.64 10.84 2.52
CA ARG A 22 -6.81 11.73 2.61
C ARG A 22 -6.89 12.44 3.95
N CYS A 23 -6.60 11.77 5.05
CA CYS A 23 -6.53 12.39 6.38
C CYS A 23 -5.45 13.49 6.42
N SER A 24 -4.27 13.22 5.85
CA SER A 24 -3.20 14.22 5.76
C SER A 24 -3.60 15.43 4.91
N GLN A 25 -4.31 15.23 3.78
CA GLN A 25 -4.83 16.32 2.94
C GLN A 25 -5.87 17.18 3.66
N LEU A 26 -6.59 16.61 4.63
CA LEU A 26 -7.55 17.34 5.47
C LEU A 26 -6.88 18.05 6.66
N GLY A 27 -5.53 18.03 6.75
CA GLY A 27 -4.76 18.73 7.77
C GLY A 27 -4.54 17.93 9.07
N LEU A 28 -4.93 16.64 9.10
CA LEU A 28 -4.73 15.78 10.27
C LEU A 28 -3.31 15.20 10.27
N LYS A 29 -2.58 15.32 11.39
CA LYS A 29 -1.27 14.69 11.57
C LYS A 29 -1.48 13.17 11.61
N THR A 30 -1.16 12.51 10.50
CA THR A 30 -1.52 11.10 10.26
C THR A 30 -0.28 10.21 10.24
N VAL A 31 -0.35 9.06 10.91
CA VAL A 31 0.66 7.99 10.81
C VAL A 31 0.06 6.78 10.10
N CYS A 32 0.82 6.18 9.18
CA CYS A 32 0.48 4.93 8.50
C CYS A 32 1.53 3.88 8.86
N ILE A 33 1.07 2.72 9.36
CA ILE A 33 1.93 1.68 9.93
C ILE A 33 1.82 0.44 9.06
N GLU A 34 2.95 -0.06 8.58
CA GLU A 34 3.03 -1.29 7.80
C GLU A 34 4.10 -2.21 8.39
N LYS A 35 3.79 -3.49 8.51
CA LYS A 35 4.70 -4.51 9.04
C LYS A 35 5.40 -5.30 7.94
N ILE A 36 4.82 -5.35 6.74
CA ILE A 36 5.33 -6.19 5.66
C ILE A 36 6.61 -5.54 5.12
N THR A 37 7.70 -6.30 5.14
CA THR A 37 9.00 -5.91 4.59
C THR A 37 9.38 -6.83 3.43
N GLN A 38 10.02 -6.27 2.42
CA GLN A 38 10.66 -6.98 1.31
C GLN A 38 12.13 -6.55 1.22
N GLU A 39 12.87 -7.10 0.25
CA GLU A 39 14.30 -6.82 0.05
C GLU A 39 14.62 -5.31 -0.03
N LYS A 40 13.69 -4.52 -0.58
CA LYS A 40 13.84 -3.06 -0.77
C LYS A 40 13.32 -2.22 0.41
N GLY A 41 12.96 -2.85 1.53
CA GLY A 41 12.41 -2.19 2.72
C GLY A 41 10.92 -2.47 2.93
N VAL A 42 10.22 -1.55 3.61
CA VAL A 42 8.78 -1.70 3.91
C VAL A 42 7.96 -1.74 2.62
N ALA A 43 7.14 -2.76 2.45
CA ALA A 43 6.32 -2.98 1.27
C ALA A 43 4.98 -2.27 1.39
N LEU A 44 4.90 -1.06 0.84
CA LEU A 44 3.65 -0.29 0.76
C LEU A 44 2.71 -0.80 -0.33
N GLY A 45 1.43 -0.42 -0.27
CA GLY A 45 0.41 -0.74 -1.28
C GLY A 45 -0.34 -2.07 -1.03
N GLY A 46 0.10 -2.84 -0.03
CA GLY A 46 -0.53 -4.07 0.45
C GLY A 46 -0.76 -5.12 -0.64
N THR A 47 -1.76 -5.98 -0.44
CA THR A 47 -2.04 -7.14 -1.31
C THR A 47 -2.24 -6.76 -2.76
N CYS A 48 -3.03 -5.73 -3.04
CA CYS A 48 -3.38 -5.32 -4.40
C CYS A 48 -2.13 -5.04 -5.25
N LEU A 49 -1.17 -4.29 -4.70
CA LEU A 49 0.06 -3.92 -5.40
C LEU A 49 1.08 -5.04 -5.42
N ASN A 50 1.26 -5.76 -4.30
CA ASN A 50 2.43 -6.63 -4.12
C ASN A 50 2.20 -8.07 -4.53
N VAL A 51 1.02 -8.64 -4.24
CA VAL A 51 0.77 -10.10 -4.39
C VAL A 51 -0.66 -10.41 -4.82
N GLY A 52 -1.31 -9.46 -5.49
CA GLY A 52 -2.73 -9.52 -5.81
C GLY A 52 -3.00 -8.98 -7.20
N CYS A 53 -3.80 -7.93 -7.28
CA CYS A 53 -4.28 -7.38 -8.54
C CYS A 53 -3.17 -7.06 -9.53
N ILE A 54 -2.18 -6.25 -9.15
CA ILE A 54 -1.16 -5.78 -10.08
C ILE A 54 -0.31 -6.95 -10.62
N PRO A 55 0.27 -7.83 -9.79
CA PRO A 55 1.02 -8.98 -10.29
C PRO A 55 0.14 -9.95 -11.08
N SER A 56 -1.10 -10.20 -10.67
CA SER A 56 -1.97 -11.14 -11.38
C SER A 56 -2.29 -10.63 -12.78
N LYS A 57 -2.52 -9.32 -12.96
CA LYS A 57 -2.81 -8.74 -14.28
C LYS A 57 -1.54 -8.68 -15.14
N ALA A 58 -0.37 -8.41 -14.55
CA ALA A 58 0.90 -8.46 -15.28
C ALA A 58 1.21 -9.86 -15.83
N LEU A 59 0.93 -10.92 -15.05
CA LEU A 59 1.10 -12.30 -15.50
C LEU A 59 0.09 -12.72 -16.57
N LEU A 60 -1.17 -12.27 -16.44
CA LEU A 60 -2.20 -12.52 -17.47
C LEU A 60 -1.80 -11.87 -18.81
N GLU A 61 -1.35 -10.62 -18.80
CA GLU A 61 -0.88 -9.93 -19.99
C GLU A 61 0.34 -10.62 -20.61
N SER A 62 1.30 -11.02 -19.78
CA SER A 62 2.49 -11.75 -20.23
C SER A 62 2.11 -13.08 -20.90
N SER A 63 1.09 -13.76 -20.36
CA SER A 63 0.58 -15.01 -20.93
C SER A 63 -0.09 -14.78 -22.28
N LEU A 64 -0.81 -13.66 -22.45
CA LEU A 64 -1.42 -13.29 -23.73
C LEU A 64 -0.37 -13.00 -24.80
N VAL A 65 0.72 -12.31 -24.44
CA VAL A 65 1.81 -11.99 -25.37
C VAL A 65 2.60 -13.24 -25.79
N LEU A 66 2.81 -14.21 -24.89
CA LEU A 66 3.58 -15.42 -25.18
C LEU A 66 2.82 -16.50 -25.97
N LEU A 67 1.48 -16.42 -26.04
CA LEU A 67 0.64 -17.40 -26.73
C LEU A 67 0.21 -16.96 -28.15
N ASN A 68 0.62 -15.76 -28.58
CA ASN A 68 0.52 -15.29 -29.97
C ASN A 68 1.86 -15.44 -30.70
#